data_AF-A0A562FQL8-F1
#
_entry.id   AF-A0A562FQL8-F1
#
_cell.length_a   1.000
_cell.length_b   1.000
_cell.length_c   1.000
_cell.angle_alpha   90.00
_cell.angle_beta   90.00
_cell.angle_gamma   90.00
#
_symmetry.space_group_name_H-M   'P 1'
#
loop_
_entity.id
_entity.type
_entity.pdbx_description
1 polymer ?
#
loop_
_entity_poly.entity_id
_entity_poly.type
_entity_poly.pdbx_seq_one_letter_code
_entity_poly.pdbx_strand_id
1 'polypeptide(L)'
;MLGLIDAALVASLIVMVMISSYENFVSRFDVVDNDSISWLGKLDSGSLKIKVASSIVAISSIHLLQIFLNGQNYEETQLYWATVIHIAFVVSAVMLGVLEKISKGKH
;
A
#
# COMPACT_ATOMS: atom_id res chain seq x y z
N MET A 1 18.37 -9.87 23.26
CA MET A 1 17.17 -10.70 23.45
C MET A 1 15.90 -9.95 23.02
N LEU A 2 15.66 -8.72 23.50
CA LEU A 2 14.52 -7.88 23.04
C LEU A 2 14.49 -7.61 21.52
N GLY A 3 15.62 -7.22 20.91
CA GLY A 3 15.64 -6.95 19.46
C GLY A 3 15.38 -8.16 18.55
N LEU A 4 15.52 -9.39 19.06
CA LEU A 4 15.20 -10.61 18.32
C LEU A 4 13.69 -10.87 18.30
N ILE A 5 13.00 -10.50 19.38
CA ILE A 5 11.55 -10.55 19.48
C ILE A 5 10.94 -9.48 18.58
N ASP A 6 11.48 -8.26 18.59
CA ASP A 6 11.01 -7.18 17.72
C ASP A 6 11.19 -7.53 16.23
N ALA A 7 12.33 -8.11 15.86
CA ALA A 7 12.56 -8.58 14.50
C ALA A 7 11.57 -9.68 14.07
N ALA A 8 11.26 -10.61 14.99
CA ALA A 8 10.27 -11.67 14.73
C ALA A 8 8.85 -11.12 14.55
N LEU A 9 8.48 -10.10 15.33
CA LEU A 9 7.19 -9.41 15.22
C LEU A 9 7.07 -8.60 13.91
N VAL A 10 8.14 -7.95 13.47
CA VAL A 10 8.17 -7.26 12.17
C VAL A 10 8.06 -8.26 11.03
N ALA A 11 8.77 -9.39 11.11
CA ALA A 11 8.71 -10.44 10.10
C ALA A 11 7.29 -11.04 9.96
N SER A 12 6.60 -11.28 11.07
CA SER A 12 5.21 -11.80 11.03
C SER A 12 4.23 -10.80 10.42
N LEU A 13 4.40 -9.50 10.71
CA LEU A 13 3.63 -8.43 10.07
C LEU A 13 3.85 -8.39 8.55
N ILE A 14 5.10 -8.52 8.11
CA ILE A 14 5.45 -8.56 6.67
C ILE A 14 4.77 -9.73 5.96
N VAL A 15 4.79 -10.93 6.55
CA VAL A 15 4.12 -12.12 5.99
C VAL A 15 2.61 -11.88 5.84
N MET A 16 1.97 -11.29 6.85
CA MET A 16 0.54 -10.97 6.80
C MET A 16 0.21 -9.98 5.67
N VAL A 17 1.03 -8.94 5.48
CA VAL A 17 0.85 -7.98 4.38
C VAL A 17 1.05 -8.63 3.02
N MET A 18 2.03 -9.54 2.87
CA MET A 18 2.24 -10.29 1.64
C MET A 18 1.02 -11.13 1.27
N ILE A 19 0.46 -11.88 2.23
CA ILE A 19 -0.73 -12.73 2.00
C ILE A 19 -1.93 -11.86 1.61
N SER A 20 -2.18 -10.76 2.33
CA SER A 20 -3.28 -9.84 2.02
C SER A 20 -3.15 -9.20 0.63
N SER A 21 -1.91 -8.87 0.23
CA SER A 21 -1.63 -8.36 -1.11
C SER A 21 -1.87 -9.42 -2.17
N TYR A 22 -1.45 -10.66 -1.94
CA TYR A 22 -1.72 -11.77 -2.86
C TYR A 22 -3.22 -12.00 -3.04
N GLU A 23 -4.01 -12.04 -1.95
CA GLU A 23 -5.47 -12.18 -2.04
C GLU A 23 -6.13 -11.03 -2.81
N ASN A 24 -5.70 -9.79 -2.56
CA ASN A 24 -6.31 -8.62 -3.17
C ASN A 24 -5.96 -8.44 -4.65
N PHE A 25 -4.75 -8.83 -5.05
CA PHE A 25 -4.21 -8.50 -6.38
C PHE A 25 -4.01 -9.71 -7.29
N VAL A 26 -3.68 -10.89 -6.77
CA VAL A 26 -3.26 -12.05 -7.58
C VAL A 26 -4.28 -13.19 -7.53
N SER A 27 -4.79 -13.54 -6.35
CA SER A 27 -5.75 -14.64 -6.15
C SER A 27 -6.98 -14.54 -7.04
N ARG A 28 -7.45 -13.31 -7.32
CA ARG A 28 -8.62 -13.07 -8.18
C ARG A 28 -8.39 -13.44 -9.65
N PHE A 29 -7.14 -13.57 -10.11
CA PHE A 29 -6.82 -13.95 -11.48
C PHE A 29 -6.73 -15.46 -11.67
N ASP A 30 -6.40 -16.22 -10.63
CA ASP A 30 -6.24 -17.68 -10.68
C ASP A 30 -7.60 -18.42 -10.69
N VAL A 31 -8.68 -17.73 -10.29
CA VAL A 31 -10.04 -18.30 -10.23
C VAL A 31 -10.83 -18.07 -11.53
N VAL A 32 -10.31 -17.28 -12.49
CA VAL A 32 -11.02 -16.94 -13.74
C VAL A 32 -10.50 -17.79 -14.89
N ASP A 33 -11.00 -19.02 -14.97
CA ASP A 33 -10.89 -19.85 -16.16
C ASP A 33 -12.06 -19.50 -17.11
N ASN A 34 -11.74 -19.18 -18.37
CA ASN A 34 -12.59 -18.90 -19.55
C ASN A 34 -13.10 -17.50 -19.94
N ASP A 35 -13.13 -16.45 -19.09
CA ASP A 35 -13.64 -15.10 -19.50
C ASP A 35 -12.57 -13.98 -19.49
N SER A 36 -11.30 -14.37 -19.53
CA SER A 36 -10.17 -13.52 -19.13
C SER A 36 -9.83 -12.33 -20.05
N ILE A 37 -10.49 -12.18 -21.19
CA ILE A 37 -10.23 -11.11 -22.16
C ILE A 37 -11.18 -9.91 -21.98
N SER A 38 -12.38 -10.13 -21.41
CA SER A 38 -13.40 -9.09 -21.21
C SER A 38 -13.04 -8.09 -20.08
N TRP A 39 -12.31 -8.53 -19.05
CA TRP A 39 -11.99 -7.71 -17.88
C TRP A 39 -10.75 -6.84 -18.06
N LEU A 40 -9.80 -7.22 -18.92
CA LEU A 40 -8.63 -6.41 -19.27
C LEU A 40 -9.03 -5.15 -20.05
N GLY A 41 -10.05 -5.24 -20.92
CA GLY A 41 -10.65 -4.09 -21.59
C GLY A 41 -11.49 -3.19 -20.66
N LYS A 42 -11.86 -3.68 -19.47
CA LYS A 42 -12.60 -2.95 -18.42
C LYS A 42 -11.73 -2.60 -17.21
N LEU A 43 -10.40 -2.65 -17.33
CA LEU A 43 -9.50 -1.99 -16.39
C LEU A 43 -9.70 -0.47 -16.52
N ASP A 44 -10.77 0.00 -15.91
CA ASP A 44 -11.09 1.39 -15.74
C ASP A 44 -9.86 2.08 -15.14
N SER A 45 -9.27 2.99 -15.92
CA SER A 45 -8.01 3.66 -15.57
C SER A 45 -8.05 4.31 -14.19
N GLY A 46 -9.24 4.66 -13.69
CA GLY A 46 -9.46 5.14 -12.34
C GLY A 46 -9.17 4.10 -11.26
N SER A 47 -9.67 2.87 -11.42
CA SER A 47 -9.39 1.75 -10.51
C SER A 47 -7.91 1.38 -10.47
N LEU A 48 -7.20 1.49 -11.60
CA LEU A 48 -5.76 1.24 -11.66
C LEU A 48 -4.96 2.32 -10.90
N LYS A 49 -5.32 3.60 -11.06
CA LYS A 49 -4.67 4.72 -10.36
C LYS A 49 -4.77 4.56 -8.84
N ILE A 50 -5.95 4.15 -8.33
CA ILE A 50 -6.15 3.90 -6.90
C ILE A 50 -5.29 2.73 -6.41
N LYS A 51 -5.27 1.61 -7.14
CA LYS A 51 -4.47 0.44 -6.76
C LYS A 51 -2.99 0.82 -6.65
N VAL A 52 -2.45 1.51 -7.65
CA VAL A 52 -1.06 1.97 -7.63
C VAL A 52 -0.79 2.93 -6.45
N ALA A 53 -1.66 3.91 -6.24
CA ALA A 53 -1.54 4.85 -5.12
C ALA A 53 -1.55 4.13 -3.75
N SER A 54 -2.45 3.15 -3.59
CA SER A 54 -2.54 2.35 -2.36
C SER A 54 -1.28 1.52 -2.09
N SER A 55 -0.67 0.94 -3.13
CA SER A 55 0.58 0.18 -3.01
C SER A 55 1.75 1.08 -2.63
N ILE A 56 1.83 2.30 -3.19
CA ILE A 56 2.88 3.28 -2.83
C ILE A 56 2.76 3.68 -1.36
N VAL A 57 1.54 3.95 -0.87
CA VAL A 57 1.30 4.26 0.54
C VAL A 57 1.72 3.10 1.43
N ALA A 58 1.34 1.86 1.10
CA ALA A 58 1.71 0.68 1.89
C ALA A 58 3.24 0.48 1.99
N ILE A 59 3.96 0.59 0.86
CA ILE A 59 5.43 0.49 0.84
C ILE A 59 6.04 1.60 1.70
N SER A 60 5.54 2.83 1.57
CA SER A 60 6.00 3.97 2.37
C SER A 60 5.75 3.79 3.87
N SER A 61 4.62 3.19 4.28
CA SER A 61 4.35 2.89 5.70
C SER A 61 5.35 1.91 6.28
N ILE A 62 5.71 0.85 5.54
CA ILE A 62 6.73 -0.13 5.99
C ILE A 62 8.09 0.57 6.15
N HIS A 63 8.44 1.44 5.21
CA HIS A 63 9.69 2.19 5.28
C HIS A 63 9.72 3.15 6.49
N LEU A 64 8.62 3.85 6.76
CA LEU A 64 8.52 4.74 7.92
C LEU A 64 8.65 3.95 9.23
N LEU A 65 8.03 2.77 9.32
CA LEU A 65 8.17 1.87 10.46
C LEU A 65 9.63 1.40 10.64
N GLN A 66 10.33 1.08 9.54
CA GLN A 66 11.74 0.70 9.57
C GLN A 66 12.63 1.85 10.09
N ILE A 67 12.40 3.09 9.65
CA ILE A 67 13.14 4.27 10.13
C ILE A 67 12.86 4.47 11.63
N PHE A 68 11.59 4.36 12.04
CA PHE A 68 11.19 4.52 13.44
C PHE A 68 11.85 3.48 14.36
N LEU A 69 11.86 2.20 13.96
CA LEU A 69 12.51 1.12 14.71
C LEU A 69 14.04 1.27 14.77
N ASN A 70 14.64 1.88 13.75
CA ASN A 70 16.07 2.19 13.71
C ASN A 70 16.39 3.61 14.19
N GLY A 71 15.50 4.27 14.95
CA GLY A 71 15.57 5.70 15.26
C GLY A 71 16.87 6.21 15.89
N GLN A 72 17.69 5.35 16.48
CA GLN A 72 19.03 5.74 16.97
C GLN A 72 20.02 6.08 15.85
N ASN A 73 19.77 5.64 14.62
CA ASN A 73 20.63 5.89 13.45
C ASN A 73 20.12 7.03 12.55
N TYR A 74 19.01 7.67 12.92
CA TYR A 74 18.40 8.73 12.14
C TYR A 74 18.35 10.01 12.96
N GLU A 75 18.62 11.15 12.33
CA GLU A 75 18.39 12.44 12.97
C GLU A 75 16.89 12.72 13.09
N GLU A 76 16.50 13.47 14.12
CA GLU A 76 15.12 13.88 14.37
C GLU A 76 14.50 14.56 13.12
N THR A 77 15.27 15.41 12.44
CA THR A 77 14.89 16.08 11.19
C THR A 77 14.53 15.09 10.09
N GLN A 78 15.29 13.99 9.95
CA GLN A 78 15.02 12.97 8.93
C GLN A 78 13.72 12.22 9.25
N LEU A 79 13.46 11.95 10.54
CA LEU A 79 12.23 11.31 10.98
C LEU A 79 11.01 12.18 10.67
N TYR A 80 11.06 13.49 10.97
CA TYR A 80 9.99 14.42 10.61
C TYR A 80 9.72 14.48 9.12
N TRP A 81 10.77 14.61 8.29
CA TRP A 81 10.59 14.65 6.83
C TRP A 81 10.03 13.34 6.28
N ALA A 82 10.47 12.19 6.79
CA ALA A 82 9.92 10.90 6.41
C ALA A 82 8.43 10.81 6.74
N THR A 83 8.01 11.27 7.93
CA THR A 83 6.59 11.34 8.30
C THR A 83 5.81 12.30 7.40
N VAL A 84 6.32 13.50 7.14
CA VAL A 84 5.67 14.51 6.29
C VAL A 84 5.45 13.98 4.87
N ILE A 85 6.47 13.33 4.29
CA ILE A 85 6.37 12.71 2.95
C ILE A 85 5.32 11.59 2.97
N HIS A 86 5.31 10.75 4.00
CA HIS A 86 4.30 9.70 4.11
C HIS A 86 2.87 10.25 4.16
N ILE A 87 2.65 11.30 4.95
CA ILE A 87 1.35 11.98 5.01
C ILE A 87 0.95 12.57 3.66
N ALA A 88 1.90 13.14 2.90
CA ALA A 88 1.62 13.63 1.55
C ALA A 88 1.14 12.51 0.60
N PHE A 89 1.73 11.30 0.70
CA PHE A 89 1.26 10.14 -0.05
C PHE A 89 -0.12 9.67 0.38
N VAL A 90 -0.40 9.61 1.70
CA VAL A 90 -1.72 9.23 2.23
C VAL A 90 -2.79 10.21 1.73
N VAL A 91 -2.56 11.51 1.86
CA VAL A 91 -3.49 12.54 1.40
C VAL A 91 -3.74 12.43 -0.10
N SER A 92 -2.69 12.22 -0.90
CA SER A 92 -2.80 12.04 -2.34
C SER A 92 -3.64 10.81 -2.72
N ALA A 93 -3.42 9.68 -2.04
CA ALA A 93 -4.18 8.45 -2.26
C ALA A 93 -5.66 8.60 -1.87
N VAL A 94 -5.93 9.27 -0.76
CA VAL A 94 -7.31 9.59 -0.32
C VAL A 94 -8.00 10.49 -1.33
N MET A 95 -7.35 11.56 -1.79
CA MET A 95 -7.90 12.44 -2.83
C MET A 95 -8.24 11.67 -4.11
N LEU A 96 -7.34 10.80 -4.58
CA LEU A 96 -7.60 9.95 -5.74
C LEU A 96 -8.81 9.03 -5.53
N GLY A 97 -8.93 8.42 -4.34
CA GLY A 97 -10.08 7.60 -3.98
C GLY A 97 -11.40 8.38 -3.97
N VAL A 98 -11.39 9.60 -3.46
CA VAL A 98 -12.56 10.49 -3.43
C VAL A 98 -12.96 10.93 -4.84
N LEU A 99 -12.00 11.38 -5.66
CA LEU A 99 -12.25 11.80 -7.05
C LEU A 99 -12.87 10.69 -7.88
N GLU A 100 -12.35 9.46 -7.75
CA GLU A 100 -12.90 8.29 -8.42
C GLU A 100 -14.34 7.99 -7.97
N LYS A 101 -14.60 8.02 -6.66
CA LYS A 101 -15.94 7.77 -6.11
C LYS A 101 -16.97 8.77 -6.64
N ILE A 102 -16.57 10.05 -6.75
CA ILE A 102 -17.43 11.10 -7.31
C ILE A 102 -17.64 10.89 -8.82
N SER A 103 -16.58 10.53 -9.56
CA SER A 103 -16.65 10.27 -11.00
C SER A 103 -17.60 9.12 -11.33
N LYS A 104 -17.56 8.04 -10.54
CA LYS A 104 -18.44 6.87 -10.69
C LYS A 104 -19.90 7.12 -10.31
N GLY A 105 -20.19 8.13 -9.48
CA GLY A 105 -21.57 8.51 -9.14
C GLY A 105 -22.25 9.41 -10.18
N LYS A 106 -21.54 9.84 -11.23
CA LYS A 106 -22.06 10.71 -12.31
C LYS A 106 -22.40 9.96 -13.60
N HIS A 107 -22.19 8.64 -13.64
CA HIS A 107 -22.55 7.73 -14.71
C HIS A 107 -23.55 6.68 -14.20
#